data_AF-A0AAU8F1J3-F1
#
_entry.id   AF-A0AAU8F1J3-F1
#
_cell.length_a   1.000
_cell.length_b   1.000
_cell.length_c   1.000
_cell.angle_alpha   90.00
_cell.angle_beta   90.00
_cell.angle_gamma   90.00
#
_symmetry.space_group_name_H-M   'P 1'
#
loop_
_entity.id
_entity.type
_entity.pdbx_description
1 polymer ?
#
loop_
_entity_poly.entity_id
_entity_poly.type
_entity_poly.pdbx_seq_one_letter_code
_entity_poly.pdbx_strand_id
1 'polypeptide(L)'
;MLNSEKIDKIQSYKQIVDHSNQSNLPLAIITRGLPDNVEEGWPSQEILKIEQKLQAEFQWLSTSSKYRIASRSGHYIHHDEPEVVIEEIMLMLKEMGK
;
A
#
# COMPACT_ATOMS: atom_id res chain seq x y z
N MET A 1 3.75 -25.06 8.68
CA MET A 1 3.44 -23.87 9.50
C MET A 1 2.62 -24.31 10.71
N LEU A 2 3.07 -23.99 11.91
CA LEU A 2 2.27 -24.18 13.13
C LEU A 2 1.19 -23.10 13.16
N ASN A 3 -0.08 -23.49 13.19
CA ASN A 3 -1.20 -22.58 13.40
C ASN A 3 -1.39 -22.33 14.90
N SER A 4 -0.37 -21.77 15.56
CA SER A 4 -0.37 -21.53 17.01
C SER A 4 -1.51 -20.60 17.46
N GLU A 5 -1.97 -19.74 16.55
CA GLU A 5 -3.08 -18.81 16.75
C GLU A 5 -4.46 -19.46 16.56
N LYS A 6 -4.51 -20.73 16.12
CA LYS A 6 -5.74 -21.49 15.84
C LYS A 6 -6.70 -20.78 14.86
N ILE A 7 -6.15 -20.07 13.88
CA ILE A 7 -6.92 -19.35 12.86
C ILE A 7 -7.35 -20.31 11.75
N ASP A 8 -8.63 -20.34 11.40
CA ASP A 8 -9.08 -20.98 10.17
C ASP A 8 -8.81 -20.06 8.97
N LYS A 9 -7.60 -20.19 8.41
CA LYS A 9 -7.16 -19.37 7.28
C LYS A 9 -8.07 -19.53 6.06
N ILE A 10 -8.62 -20.71 5.82
CA ILE A 10 -9.48 -20.97 4.66
C ILE A 10 -10.78 -20.18 4.82
N GLN A 11 -11.40 -20.26 6.01
CA GLN A 11 -12.59 -19.48 6.30
C GLN A 11 -12.33 -17.98 6.26
N SER A 12 -11.21 -17.50 6.81
CA SER A 12 -10.83 -16.08 6.76
C SER A 12 -10.66 -15.58 5.33
N TYR A 13 -9.97 -16.33 4.46
CA TYR A 13 -9.84 -15.94 3.05
C TYR A 13 -11.19 -15.96 2.33
N LYS A 14 -12.05 -16.94 2.62
CA LYS A 14 -13.41 -16.97 2.08
C LYS A 14 -14.20 -15.73 2.48
N GLN A 15 -14.13 -15.29 3.74
CA GLN A 15 -14.80 -14.07 4.18
C GLN A 15 -14.34 -12.84 3.40
N ILE A 16 -13.03 -12.69 3.18
CA ILE A 16 -12.46 -11.59 2.39
C ILE A 16 -13.01 -11.61 0.97
N VAL A 17 -12.96 -12.76 0.29
CA VAL A 17 -13.44 -12.91 -1.09
C VAL A 17 -14.94 -12.64 -1.19
N ASP A 18 -15.74 -13.23 -0.29
CA ASP A 18 -17.20 -13.13 -0.33
C ASP A 18 -17.71 -11.71 0.01
N HIS A 19 -16.92 -10.90 0.71
CA HIS A 19 -17.30 -9.54 1.15
C HIS A 19 -16.42 -8.45 0.55
N SER A 20 -15.66 -8.79 -0.50
CA SER A 20 -14.81 -7.89 -1.25
C SER A 20 -15.67 -6.87 -2.02
N ASN A 21 -15.88 -5.70 -1.44
CA ASN A 21 -16.66 -4.62 -2.03
C ASN A 21 -15.85 -3.34 -2.13
N GLN A 22 -16.16 -2.55 -3.16
CA GLN A 22 -15.63 -1.20 -3.28
C GLN A 22 -16.34 -0.27 -2.28
N SER A 23 -15.58 0.49 -1.51
CA SER A 23 -16.09 1.45 -0.52
C SER A 23 -16.04 2.89 -1.04
N ASN A 24 -16.53 3.85 -0.25
CA ASN A 24 -16.33 5.28 -0.47
C ASN A 24 -15.44 5.93 0.61
N LEU A 25 -14.80 5.12 1.45
CA LEU A 25 -13.90 5.62 2.49
C LEU A 25 -12.65 6.21 1.83
N PRO A 26 -12.20 7.43 2.20
CA PRO A 26 -10.98 8.01 1.65
C PRO A 26 -9.79 7.06 1.82
N LEU A 27 -9.06 6.80 0.73
CA LEU A 27 -7.93 5.87 0.71
C LEU A 27 -6.73 6.53 0.03
N ALA A 28 -5.67 6.79 0.79
CA ALA A 28 -4.41 7.24 0.22
C ALA A 28 -3.38 6.10 0.22
N ILE A 29 -2.75 5.86 -0.93
CA ILE A 29 -1.74 4.82 -1.13
C ILE A 29 -0.44 5.51 -1.50
N ILE A 30 0.58 5.34 -0.66
CA ILE A 30 1.92 5.89 -0.88
C ILE A 30 2.90 4.72 -1.04
N THR A 31 3.63 4.67 -2.15
CA THR A 31 4.59 3.60 -2.44
C THR A 31 6.01 4.12 -2.59
N ARG A 32 6.98 3.23 -2.33
CA ARG A 32 8.40 3.54 -2.47
C ARG A 32 8.75 3.83 -3.93
N GLY A 33 9.72 4.71 -4.14
CA GLY A 33 10.25 5.05 -5.46
C GLY A 33 11.58 4.39 -5.78
N LEU A 34 12.34 4.00 -4.75
CA LEU A 34 13.66 3.40 -4.91
C LEU A 34 13.59 1.87 -4.79
N PRO A 35 14.34 1.14 -5.61
CA PRO A 35 14.49 -0.31 -5.50
C PRO A 35 15.27 -0.65 -4.23
N ASP A 36 15.25 -1.93 -3.84
CA ASP A 36 16.12 -2.39 -2.76
C ASP A 36 17.56 -2.47 -3.25
N ASN A 37 18.49 -1.99 -2.42
CA ASN A 37 19.93 -2.08 -2.68
C ASN A 37 20.43 -3.46 -2.23
N VAL A 38 20.19 -4.46 -3.07
CA VAL A 38 20.58 -5.85 -2.85
C VAL A 38 21.78 -6.21 -3.73
N GLU A 39 22.40 -7.36 -3.47
CA GLU A 39 23.60 -7.83 -4.18
C GLU A 39 23.44 -7.88 -5.71
N GLU A 40 24.57 -7.83 -6.41
CA GLU A 40 24.64 -7.88 -7.87
C GLU A 40 23.94 -9.12 -8.43
N GLY A 41 23.09 -8.93 -9.44
CA GLY A 41 22.27 -10.00 -10.03
C GLY A 41 20.87 -10.13 -9.44
N TRP A 42 20.55 -9.42 -8.36
CA TRP A 42 19.17 -9.35 -7.85
C TRP A 42 18.29 -8.43 -8.71
N PRO A 43 17.08 -8.85 -9.13
CA PRO A 43 16.23 -8.08 -10.04
C PRO A 43 15.42 -7.01 -9.28
N SER A 44 16.09 -6.12 -8.54
CA SER A 44 15.42 -5.13 -7.67
C SER A 44 14.47 -4.21 -8.43
N GLN A 45 14.77 -3.90 -9.69
CA GLN A 45 13.95 -3.02 -10.52
C GLN A 45 12.67 -3.70 -11.00
N GLU A 46 12.75 -4.96 -11.40
CA GLU A 46 11.59 -5.76 -11.80
C GLU A 46 10.67 -5.98 -10.60
N ILE A 47 11.24 -6.27 -9.43
CA ILE A 47 10.50 -6.40 -8.17
C ILE A 47 9.80 -5.09 -7.84
N LEU A 48 10.51 -3.95 -7.86
CA LEU A 48 9.93 -2.63 -7.60
C LEU A 48 8.73 -2.36 -8.53
N LYS A 49 8.85 -2.66 -9.83
CA LYS A 49 7.76 -2.49 -10.80
C LYS A 49 6.54 -3.35 -10.46
N ILE A 50 6.77 -4.61 -10.09
CA ILE A 50 5.69 -5.53 -9.68
C ILE A 50 5.02 -5.02 -8.41
N GLU A 51 5.80 -4.64 -7.39
CA GLU A 51 5.28 -4.11 -6.14
C GLU A 51 4.46 -2.84 -6.34
N GLN A 52 4.99 -1.86 -7.08
CA GLN A 52 4.26 -0.61 -7.38
C GLN A 52 2.95 -0.91 -8.12
N LYS A 53 2.96 -1.85 -9.07
CA LYS A 53 1.74 -2.28 -9.75
C LYS A 53 0.72 -2.87 -8.78
N LEU A 54 1.14 -3.84 -7.96
CA LEU A 54 0.26 -4.50 -6.99
C LEU A 54 -0.30 -3.52 -5.96
N GLN A 55 0.50 -2.54 -5.53
CA GLN A 55 0.03 -1.48 -4.63
C GLN A 55 -0.93 -0.52 -5.33
N ALA A 56 -0.67 -0.16 -6.59
CA ALA A 56 -1.57 0.69 -7.38
C ALA A 56 -2.94 0.03 -7.61
N GLU A 57 -3.01 -1.31 -7.65
CA GLU A 57 -4.27 -2.04 -7.76
C GLU A 57 -5.19 -1.76 -6.57
N PHE A 58 -4.68 -1.53 -5.36
CA PHE A 58 -5.51 -1.20 -4.19
C PHE A 58 -6.38 0.06 -4.34
N GLN A 59 -6.13 0.90 -5.34
CA GLN A 59 -7.04 2.00 -5.68
C GLN A 59 -8.47 1.51 -5.92
N TRP A 60 -8.67 0.26 -6.36
CA TRP A 60 -10.00 -0.29 -6.59
C TRP A 60 -10.85 -0.37 -5.32
N LEU A 61 -10.24 -0.46 -4.12
CA LEU A 61 -10.92 -0.62 -2.83
C LEU A 61 -11.79 0.59 -2.43
N SER A 62 -11.56 1.75 -3.04
CA SER A 62 -12.32 2.96 -2.76
C SER A 62 -12.59 3.79 -4.02
N THR A 63 -13.79 4.36 -4.11
CA THR A 63 -14.13 5.38 -5.11
C THR A 63 -13.47 6.74 -4.84
N SER A 64 -12.87 6.92 -3.67
CA SER A 64 -12.13 8.11 -3.24
C SER A 64 -10.67 7.74 -2.92
N SER A 65 -10.03 7.03 -3.84
CA SER A 65 -8.63 6.63 -3.72
C SER A 65 -7.68 7.63 -4.37
N LYS A 66 -6.47 7.73 -3.82
CA LYS A 66 -5.33 8.47 -4.36
C LYS A 66 -4.09 7.60 -4.31
N TYR A 67 -3.23 7.73 -5.32
CA TYR A 67 -1.97 7.01 -5.41
C TYR A 67 -0.81 7.97 -5.65
N ARG A 68 0.25 7.85 -4.85
CA ARG A 68 1.46 8.68 -4.92
C ARG A 68 2.71 7.81 -4.77
N ILE A 69 3.72 8.07 -5.57
CA ILE A 69 5.04 7.45 -5.44
C ILE A 69 5.97 8.42 -4.72
N ALA A 70 6.56 7.97 -3.61
CA ALA A 70 7.63 8.67 -2.89
C ALA A 70 8.96 8.40 -3.60
N SER A 71 9.23 9.19 -4.65
CA SER A 71 10.28 8.94 -5.64
C SER A 71 11.70 8.78 -5.08
N ARG A 72 11.98 9.29 -3.87
CA ARG A 72 13.31 9.26 -3.25
C ARG A 72 13.36 8.38 -2.00
N SER A 73 12.31 7.59 -1.76
CA SER A 73 12.19 6.72 -0.59
C SER A 73 12.36 5.25 -0.94
N GLY A 74 13.00 4.51 -0.03
CA GLY A 74 12.95 3.04 0.03
C GLY A 74 11.70 2.56 0.78
N HIS A 75 11.80 1.40 1.44
CA HIS A 75 10.65 0.77 2.13
C HIS A 75 10.04 1.67 3.23
N TYR A 76 10.88 2.40 3.95
CA TYR A 76 10.46 3.23 5.08
C TYR A 76 10.19 4.68 4.67
N ILE A 77 9.13 4.89 3.88
CA ILE A 77 8.75 6.22 3.34
C ILE A 77 8.59 7.27 4.46
N HIS A 78 8.05 6.89 5.62
CA HIS A 78 7.89 7.80 6.75
C HIS A 78 9.21 8.23 7.41
N HIS A 79 10.31 7.54 7.12
CA HIS A 79 11.65 7.95 7.53
C HIS A 79 12.37 8.72 6.42
N ASP A 80 12.25 8.28 5.17
CA ASP A 80 12.99 8.84 4.03
C ASP A 80 12.37 10.14 3.47
N GLU A 81 11.04 10.20 3.36
CA GLU A 81 10.27 11.38 2.91
C GLU A 81 9.04 11.61 3.82
N PRO A 82 9.25 11.93 5.12
CA PRO A 82 8.16 12.12 6.09
C PRO A 82 7.14 13.18 5.66
N GLU A 83 7.57 14.20 4.91
CA GLU A 83 6.70 15.26 4.41
C GLU A 83 5.61 14.71 3.49
N VAL A 84 5.92 13.71 2.65
CA VAL A 84 4.94 13.08 1.75
C VAL A 84 3.81 12.43 2.56
N VAL A 85 4.15 11.79 3.68
CA VAL A 85 3.17 11.15 4.57
C VAL A 85 2.34 12.19 5.30
N ILE A 86 2.98 13.24 5.85
CA ILE A 86 2.29 14.32 6.57
C ILE A 86 1.33 15.07 5.63
N GLU A 87 1.78 15.43 4.42
CA GLU A 87 0.96 16.10 3.42
C GLU A 87 -0.31 15.31 3.11
N GLU A 88 -0.17 14.00 2.89
CA GLU A 88 -1.31 13.15 2.54
C GLU A 88 -2.32 13.04 3.69
N ILE A 89 -1.85 12.87 4.94
CA ILE A 89 -2.71 12.91 6.13
C ILE A 89 -3.46 14.24 6.22
N MET A 90 -2.75 15.36 6.02
CA MET A 90 -3.36 16.70 6.09
C MET A 90 -4.38 16.92 4.97
N LEU A 91 -4.16 16.36 3.78
CA LEU A 91 -5.14 16.39 2.68
C LEU A 91 -6.40 15.59 3.04
N MET A 92 -6.24 14.38 3.57
CA MET A 92 -7.37 13.55 4.01
C MET A 92 -8.23 14.27 5.06
N LEU A 93 -7.61 14.87 6.07
CA LEU A 93 -8.32 15.62 7.12
C LEU A 93 -9.10 16.82 6.56
N LYS A 94 -8.53 17.54 5.59
CA LYS A 94 -9.20 18.67 4.93
C LYS A 94 -10.40 18.25 4.09
N GLU A 95 -10.34 17.07 3.48
CA GLU A 95 -11.43 16.53 2.65
C GLU A 95 -12.58 15.98 3.49
N MET A 96 -12.30 15.45 4.69
CA MET A 96 -13.33 14.99 5.64
C MET A 96 -14.08 16.13 6.35
N GLY A 97 -13.49 17.32 6.43
CA GLY A 97 -14.11 18.50 7.05
C GLY A 97 -15.04 19.29 6.13
N LYS A 98 -15.23 18.85 4.88
CA LYS A 98 -16.17 19.42 3.91
C LYS A 98 -17.43 18.57 3.82
#